data_AF-A0A830E260-F1
#
_entry.id   AF-A0A830E260-F1
#
_cell.length_a   1.000
_cell.length_b   1.000
_cell.length_c   1.000
_cell.angle_alpha   90.00
_cell.angle_beta   90.00
_cell.angle_gamma   90.00
#
_symmetry.space_group_name_H-M   'P 1'
#
loop_
_entity.id
_entity.type
_entity.pdbx_description
1 polymer ?
#
loop_
_entity_poly.entity_id
_entity_poly.type
_entity_poly.pdbx_seq_one_letter_code
_entity_poly.pdbx_strand_id
1 'polypeptide(L)'
;MDTLAFIIMTVALMVLVIAFTWYMNYYISMNLLNTANYITSLVTSALKHETETAISIASFSDVTGSFNFTFMLPTSSFSTQGLAINYYITLYPRSESSMIELMANITVAASLGPITRVMRTTTLLYSSTQPYKITAYNCVNRNRPVNLVNSTWLYQVPVNLSNYNCTWNSTDIQSGYAVISISKG
;
A
#
# COMPACT_ATOMS: atom_id res chain seq x y z
N MET A 1 -19.06 -32.79 47.74
CA MET A 1 -18.28 -33.05 46.52
C MET A 1 -16.93 -33.56 46.94
N ASP A 2 -16.52 -34.74 46.49
CA ASP A 2 -15.17 -35.24 46.72
C ASP A 2 -14.15 -34.25 46.14
N THR A 3 -13.15 -33.91 46.94
CA THR A 3 -12.07 -32.97 46.59
C THR A 3 -11.40 -33.34 45.27
N LEU A 4 -11.30 -34.63 44.96
CA LEU A 4 -10.78 -35.15 43.70
C LEU A 4 -11.64 -34.75 42.50
N ALA A 5 -12.98 -34.88 42.60
CA ALA A 5 -13.91 -34.50 41.53
C ALA A 5 -13.89 -32.99 41.26
N PHE A 6 -13.72 -32.19 42.31
CA PHE A 6 -13.56 -30.73 42.19
C PHE A 6 -12.27 -30.36 41.44
N ILE A 7 -11.13 -31.00 41.79
CA ILE A 7 -9.85 -30.77 41.11
C ILE A 7 -9.95 -31.15 39.63
N ILE A 8 -10.51 -32.32 39.30
CA ILE A 8 -10.67 -32.78 37.92
C ILE A 8 -11.53 -31.82 37.10
N MET A 9 -12.69 -31.39 37.62
CA MET A 9 -13.56 -30.43 36.93
C MET A 9 -12.86 -29.08 36.71
N THR A 10 -12.12 -28.60 37.70
CA THR A 10 -11.42 -27.30 37.59
C THR A 10 -10.33 -27.35 36.52
N VAL A 11 -9.54 -28.43 36.49
CA VAL A 11 -8.50 -28.64 35.45
C VAL A 11 -9.14 -28.77 34.07
N ALA A 12 -10.24 -29.53 33.94
CA ALA A 12 -10.95 -29.68 32.67
C ALA A 12 -11.49 -28.34 32.15
N LEU A 13 -12.06 -27.51 33.02
CA LEU A 13 -12.53 -26.17 32.66
C LEU A 13 -11.37 -25.25 32.24
N MET A 14 -10.23 -25.30 32.92
CA MET A 14 -9.05 -24.52 32.52
C MET A 14 -8.56 -24.91 31.13
N VAL A 15 -8.44 -26.22 30.84
CA VAL A 15 -8.02 -26.71 29.51
C VAL A 15 -8.99 -26.25 28.43
N LEU A 16 -10.30 -26.31 28.70
CA LEU A 16 -11.33 -25.85 27.78
C LEU A 16 -11.22 -24.35 27.50
N VAL A 17 -11.04 -23.51 28.53
CA VAL A 17 -10.85 -22.06 28.37
C VAL A 17 -9.59 -21.75 27.54
N ILE A 18 -8.49 -22.46 27.79
CA ILE A 18 -7.24 -22.29 27.02
C ILE A 18 -7.47 -22.66 25.54
N ALA A 19 -8.12 -23.79 25.27
CA ALA A 19 -8.42 -24.24 23.91
C ALA A 19 -9.32 -23.25 23.15
N PHE A 20 -10.39 -22.76 23.80
CA PHE A 20 -11.26 -21.74 23.21
C PHE A 20 -10.53 -20.43 22.95
N THR A 21 -9.70 -19.97 23.89
CA THR A 21 -8.92 -18.74 23.72
C THR A 21 -7.94 -18.87 22.56
N TRP A 22 -7.26 -20.01 22.44
CA TRP A 22 -6.36 -20.30 21.33
C TRP A 22 -7.08 -20.34 19.98
N TYR A 23 -8.22 -21.04 19.90
CA TYR A 23 -9.03 -21.12 18.68
C TYR A 23 -9.54 -19.74 18.23
N MET A 24 -10.05 -18.93 19.16
CA MET A 24 -10.52 -17.57 18.87
C MET A 24 -9.38 -16.67 18.37
N ASN A 25 -8.21 -16.72 19.01
CA ASN A 25 -7.04 -15.96 18.57
C ASN A 25 -6.57 -16.36 17.17
N TYR A 26 -6.60 -17.65 16.85
CA TYR A 26 -6.28 -18.16 15.52
C TYR A 26 -7.30 -17.68 14.47
N TYR A 27 -8.59 -17.81 14.76
CA TYR A 27 -9.66 -17.35 13.88
C TYR A 27 -9.59 -15.85 13.59
N ILE A 28 -9.43 -15.02 14.62
CA ILE A 28 -9.26 -13.57 14.48
C ILE A 28 -8.01 -13.25 13.64
N SER A 29 -6.88 -13.90 13.95
CA SER A 29 -5.63 -13.70 13.21
C SER A 29 -5.78 -13.99 11.72
N MET A 30 -6.48 -15.07 11.36
CA MET A 30 -6.69 -15.46 9.97
C MET A 30 -7.61 -14.47 9.24
N ASN A 31 -8.68 -14.03 9.89
CA ASN A 31 -9.58 -13.02 9.32
C ASN A 31 -8.90 -11.66 9.11
N LEU A 32 -8.05 -11.24 10.04
CA LEU A 32 -7.24 -10.03 9.88
C LEU A 32 -6.31 -10.12 8.67
N LEU A 33 -5.67 -11.28 8.47
CA LEU A 33 -4.80 -11.50 7.33
C LEU A 33 -5.59 -11.49 6.01
N ASN A 34 -6.74 -12.15 5.96
CA ASN A 34 -7.64 -12.14 4.79
C ASN A 34 -8.12 -10.72 4.46
N THR A 35 -8.44 -9.94 5.48
CA THR A 35 -8.84 -8.54 5.34
C THR A 35 -7.70 -7.69 4.78
N ALA A 36 -6.49 -7.82 5.34
CA ALA A 36 -5.31 -7.13 4.83
C ALA A 36 -5.03 -7.50 3.37
N ASN A 37 -5.12 -8.79 3.01
CA ASN A 37 -4.96 -9.27 1.63
C ASN A 37 -5.97 -8.65 0.67
N TYR A 38 -7.26 -8.64 1.04
CA TYR A 38 -8.32 -8.05 0.23
C TYR A 38 -8.07 -6.56 -0.02
N ILE A 39 -7.74 -5.81 1.03
CA ILE A 39 -7.45 -4.37 0.94
C ILE A 39 -6.20 -4.14 0.09
N THR A 40 -5.13 -4.92 0.28
CA THR A 40 -3.92 -4.85 -0.54
C THR A 40 -4.25 -5.06 -2.01
N SER A 41 -5.07 -6.06 -2.35
CA SER A 41 -5.50 -6.32 -3.74
C SER A 41 -6.29 -5.16 -4.33
N LEU A 42 -7.19 -4.57 -3.54
CA LEU A 42 -8.02 -3.45 -3.97
C LEU A 42 -7.18 -2.19 -4.21
N VAL A 43 -6.30 -1.83 -3.27
CA VAL A 43 -5.37 -0.71 -3.41
C VAL A 43 -4.46 -0.91 -4.61
N THR A 44 -3.90 -2.09 -4.78
CA THR A 44 -3.02 -2.42 -5.93
C THR A 44 -3.74 -2.22 -7.27
N SER A 45 -4.97 -2.71 -7.37
CA SER A 45 -5.77 -2.64 -8.60
C SER A 45 -6.15 -1.19 -8.92
N ALA A 46 -6.58 -0.43 -7.91
CA ALA A 46 -6.91 0.98 -8.07
C ALA A 46 -5.69 1.81 -8.50
N LEU A 47 -4.54 1.61 -7.84
CA LEU A 47 -3.31 2.33 -8.15
C LEU A 47 -2.86 2.09 -9.59
N LYS A 48 -2.95 0.83 -10.05
CA LYS A 48 -2.62 0.43 -11.42
C LYS A 48 -3.59 1.08 -12.42
N HIS A 49 -4.89 0.94 -12.19
CA HIS A 49 -5.94 1.49 -13.07
C HIS A 49 -5.80 3.01 -13.25
N GLU A 50 -5.65 3.76 -12.16
CA GLU A 50 -5.48 5.22 -12.20
C GLU A 50 -4.21 5.63 -12.92
N THR A 51 -3.09 4.93 -12.66
CA THR A 51 -1.82 5.23 -13.32
C THR A 51 -1.91 4.96 -14.82
N GLU A 52 -2.42 3.80 -15.23
CA GLU A 52 -2.61 3.43 -16.65
C GLU A 52 -3.55 4.41 -17.36
N THR A 53 -4.63 4.82 -16.71
CA THR A 53 -5.58 5.81 -17.23
C THR A 53 -4.89 7.17 -17.43
N ALA A 54 -4.14 7.64 -16.44
CA ALA A 54 -3.44 8.92 -16.53
C ALA A 54 -2.38 8.92 -17.64
N ILE A 55 -1.65 7.81 -17.81
CA ILE A 55 -0.68 7.65 -18.91
C ILE A 55 -1.39 7.62 -20.25
N SER A 56 -2.50 6.90 -20.37
CA SER A 56 -3.30 6.85 -21.60
C SER A 56 -3.75 8.26 -22.01
N ILE A 57 -4.22 9.07 -21.06
CA ILE A 57 -4.61 10.45 -21.32
C ILE A 57 -3.40 11.31 -21.71
N ALA A 58 -2.27 11.14 -21.04
CA ALA A 58 -1.03 11.86 -21.38
C ALA A 58 -0.46 11.49 -22.76
N SER A 59 -0.86 10.34 -23.33
CA SER A 59 -0.31 9.83 -24.58
C SER A 59 -0.84 10.48 -25.86
N PHE A 60 -1.99 11.15 -25.80
CA PHE A 60 -2.60 11.80 -26.97
C PHE A 60 -1.64 12.80 -27.65
N SER A 61 -1.61 12.81 -28.98
CA SER A 61 -0.60 13.49 -29.82
C SER A 61 -0.62 15.01 -29.72
N ASP A 62 -1.77 15.62 -29.44
CA ASP A 62 -2.01 17.06 -29.55
C ASP A 62 -2.34 17.74 -28.22
N VAL A 63 -2.05 17.07 -27.09
CA VAL A 63 -2.30 17.62 -25.76
C VAL A 63 -0.97 17.94 -25.07
N THR A 64 -0.56 19.21 -25.13
CA THR A 64 0.50 19.76 -24.25
C THR A 64 -0.10 19.93 -22.85
N GLY A 65 -0.16 18.83 -22.11
CA GLY A 65 -0.86 18.76 -20.82
C GLY A 65 0.00 18.22 -19.69
N SER A 66 -0.09 18.87 -18.54
CA SER A 66 0.25 18.28 -17.23
C SER A 66 -1.04 17.75 -16.64
N PHE A 67 -1.04 16.48 -16.27
CA PHE A 67 -2.17 15.83 -15.62
C PHE A 67 -1.83 15.60 -14.16
N ASN A 68 -2.57 16.25 -13.28
CA ASN A 68 -2.49 16.04 -11.83
C ASN A 68 -3.62 15.12 -11.42
N PHE A 69 -3.29 14.04 -10.72
CA PHE A 69 -4.27 13.17 -10.11
C PHE A 69 -3.99 13.00 -8.63
N THR A 70 -5.07 12.88 -7.89
CA THR A 70 -5.06 12.61 -6.45
C THR A 70 -5.56 11.20 -6.24
N PHE A 71 -4.78 10.35 -5.56
CA PHE A 71 -5.24 9.02 -5.23
C PHE A 71 -6.22 9.09 -4.06
N MET A 72 -7.52 8.98 -4.35
CA MET A 72 -8.54 8.74 -3.33
C MET A 72 -8.81 7.25 -3.24
N LEU A 73 -8.01 6.55 -2.44
CA LEU A 73 -8.26 5.14 -2.18
C LEU A 73 -9.46 4.99 -1.24
N PRO A 74 -10.25 3.91 -1.33
CA PRO A 74 -11.34 3.66 -0.40
C PRO A 74 -10.83 3.49 1.03
N THR A 75 -10.74 4.62 1.72
CA THR A 75 -10.43 4.69 3.13
C THR A 75 -11.75 4.55 3.84
N SER A 76 -12.23 3.32 3.87
CA SER A 76 -13.09 3.00 4.96
C SER A 76 -12.24 3.06 6.22
N SER A 77 -12.31 4.19 6.93
CA SER A 77 -12.26 4.13 8.38
C SER A 77 -13.48 3.30 8.83
N PHE A 78 -13.54 2.01 8.49
CA PHE A 78 -14.44 1.10 9.15
C PHE A 78 -13.89 0.96 10.55
N SER A 79 -14.28 1.87 11.44
CA SER A 79 -14.30 1.57 12.86
C SER A 79 -15.43 0.57 13.10
N THR A 80 -15.36 -0.61 12.48
CA THR A 80 -16.15 -1.76 12.88
C THR A 80 -15.51 -2.25 14.17
N GLN A 81 -15.98 -1.68 15.29
CA GLN A 81 -15.69 -2.09 16.67
C GLN A 81 -14.26 -2.64 16.89
N GLY A 82 -13.26 -1.75 16.88
CA GLY A 82 -11.89 -2.06 17.31
C GLY A 82 -10.90 -2.49 16.23
N LEU A 83 -11.33 -2.65 14.96
CA LEU A 83 -10.43 -2.88 13.84
C LEU A 83 -9.81 -1.55 13.36
N ALA A 84 -8.48 -1.49 13.26
CA ALA A 84 -7.75 -0.39 12.66
C ALA A 84 -6.96 -0.87 11.43
N ILE A 85 -7.08 -0.14 10.32
CA ILE A 85 -6.36 -0.43 9.08
C ILE A 85 -5.46 0.76 8.77
N ASN A 86 -4.17 0.49 8.65
CA ASN A 86 -3.18 1.45 8.22
C ASN A 86 -2.46 0.90 6.99
N TYR A 87 -2.08 1.77 6.09
CA TYR A 87 -1.30 1.40 4.92
C TYR A 87 -0.34 2.50 4.48
N TYR A 88 0.74 2.05 3.87
CA TYR A 88 1.83 2.87 3.35
C TYR A 88 2.07 2.50 1.90
N ILE A 89 2.17 3.50 1.04
CA ILE A 89 2.48 3.33 -0.38
C ILE A 89 3.81 4.00 -0.64
N THR A 90 4.79 3.23 -1.09
CA THR A 90 6.09 3.75 -1.51
C THR A 90 6.26 3.56 -3.01
N LEU A 91 6.31 4.66 -3.73
CA LEU A 91 6.63 4.71 -5.14
C LEU A 91 8.14 4.86 -5.31
N TYR A 92 8.71 4.08 -6.21
CA TYR A 92 10.13 4.17 -6.52
C TYR A 92 10.41 3.79 -7.98
N PRO A 93 11.35 4.47 -8.64
CA PRO A 93 11.84 4.02 -9.93
C PRO A 93 12.72 2.78 -9.80
N ARG A 94 12.59 1.89 -10.78
CA ARG A 94 13.49 0.78 -11.03
C ARG A 94 13.97 0.85 -12.47
N SER A 95 15.27 0.68 -12.69
CA SER A 95 15.83 0.54 -14.04
C SER A 95 15.91 -0.93 -14.38
N GLU A 96 15.32 -1.33 -15.51
CA GLU A 96 15.42 -2.70 -16.03
C GLU A 96 15.86 -2.64 -17.49
N SER A 97 17.11 -3.04 -17.75
CA SER A 97 17.76 -2.97 -19.06
C SER A 97 17.69 -1.57 -19.71
N SER A 98 16.77 -1.37 -20.66
CA SER A 98 16.59 -0.16 -21.45
C SER A 98 15.28 0.57 -21.14
N MET A 99 14.63 0.25 -20.02
CA MET A 99 13.37 0.85 -19.61
C MET A 99 13.43 1.33 -18.17
N ILE A 100 12.63 2.35 -17.87
CA ILE A 100 12.41 2.84 -16.51
C ILE A 100 11.02 2.40 -16.09
N GLU A 101 10.98 1.69 -14.98
CA GLU A 101 9.77 1.19 -14.37
C GLU A 101 9.42 2.03 -13.15
N LEU A 102 8.14 2.34 -12.99
CA LEU A 102 7.60 2.85 -11.74
C LEU A 102 7.01 1.69 -10.95
N MET A 103 7.59 1.41 -9.81
CA MET A 103 7.15 0.37 -8.89
C MET A 103 6.43 1.00 -7.69
N ALA A 104 5.44 0.29 -7.17
CA ALA A 104 4.77 0.63 -5.92
C ALA A 104 4.89 -0.52 -4.93
N ASN A 105 5.49 -0.25 -3.77
CA ASN A 105 5.47 -1.14 -2.61
C ASN A 105 4.34 -0.69 -1.67
N ILE A 106 3.37 -1.56 -1.50
CA ILE A 106 2.17 -1.33 -0.70
C ILE A 106 2.25 -2.20 0.53
N THR A 107 2.22 -1.58 1.70
CA THR A 107 2.15 -2.27 2.99
C THR A 107 0.81 -1.95 3.64
N VAL A 108 0.04 -2.97 4.00
CA VAL A 108 -1.24 -2.85 4.72
C VAL A 108 -1.12 -3.56 6.05
N ALA A 109 -1.41 -2.87 7.14
CA ALA A 109 -1.46 -3.40 8.50
C ALA A 109 -2.91 -3.33 9.00
N ALA A 110 -3.47 -4.47 9.37
CA ALA A 110 -4.76 -4.59 10.04
C ALA A 110 -4.52 -5.00 11.50
N SER A 111 -5.09 -4.26 12.44
CA SER A 111 -4.98 -4.53 13.88
C SER A 111 -6.33 -4.57 14.56
N LEU A 112 -6.49 -5.52 15.49
CA LEU A 112 -7.64 -5.63 16.39
C LEU A 112 -7.10 -5.86 17.81
N GLY A 113 -7.19 -4.83 18.66
CA GLY A 113 -6.53 -4.85 19.97
C GLY A 113 -5.00 -5.08 19.84
N PRO A 114 -4.41 -6.06 20.54
CA PRO A 114 -2.98 -6.36 20.43
C PRO A 114 -2.61 -7.18 19.19
N ILE A 115 -3.60 -7.77 18.48
CA ILE A 115 -3.33 -8.65 17.34
C ILE A 115 -3.16 -7.78 16.09
N THR A 116 -1.96 -7.75 15.52
CA THR A 116 -1.66 -7.05 14.27
C THR A 116 -1.20 -8.02 13.20
N ARG A 117 -1.70 -7.85 11.98
CA ARG A 117 -1.26 -8.57 10.78
C ARG A 117 -0.88 -7.57 9.70
N VAL A 118 0.22 -7.86 9.02
CA VAL A 118 0.77 -6.99 7.98
C VAL A 118 0.89 -7.79 6.70
N MET A 119 0.36 -7.24 5.62
CA MET A 119 0.55 -7.72 4.27
C MET A 119 1.40 -6.72 3.48
N ARG A 120 2.26 -7.23 2.62
CA ARG A 120 3.11 -6.43 1.74
C ARG A 120 3.02 -6.98 0.33
N THR A 121 2.90 -6.09 -0.63
CA THR A 121 2.99 -6.44 -2.04
C THR A 121 3.74 -5.37 -2.81
N THR A 122 4.37 -5.79 -3.90
CA THR A 122 5.02 -4.88 -4.84
C THR A 122 4.37 -5.05 -6.19
N THR A 123 4.00 -3.95 -6.83
CA THR A 123 3.36 -3.95 -8.15
C THR A 123 4.07 -3.00 -9.10
N LEU A 124 4.02 -3.35 -10.39
CA LEU A 124 4.44 -2.48 -11.47
C LEU A 124 3.28 -1.55 -11.84
N LEU A 125 3.51 -0.24 -11.83
CA LEU A 125 2.53 0.77 -12.22
C LEU A 125 2.75 1.29 -13.64
N TYR A 126 4.01 1.35 -14.07
CA TYR A 126 4.37 1.86 -15.39
C TYR A 126 5.69 1.23 -15.83
N SER A 127 5.76 0.81 -17.09
CA SER A 127 6.98 0.41 -17.76
C SER A 127 6.86 0.88 -19.21
N SER A 128 7.67 1.85 -19.63
CA SER A 128 7.70 2.26 -21.03
C SER A 128 8.96 3.05 -21.37
N THR A 129 9.26 3.04 -22.67
CA THR A 129 10.33 3.76 -23.33
C THR A 129 9.96 5.21 -23.69
N GLN A 130 8.70 5.61 -23.50
CA GLN A 130 8.22 6.95 -23.85
C GLN A 130 8.65 8.02 -22.82
N PRO A 131 8.91 9.27 -23.27
CA PRO A 131 9.52 10.32 -22.46
C PRO A 131 8.53 11.01 -21.51
N TYR A 132 7.81 10.26 -20.68
CA TYR A 132 7.00 10.88 -19.63
C TYR A 132 7.88 11.26 -18.44
N LYS A 133 7.59 12.44 -17.89
CA LYS A 133 8.08 12.86 -16.58
C LYS A 133 6.97 12.64 -15.56
N ILE A 134 7.25 11.82 -14.55
CA ILE A 134 6.31 11.51 -13.47
C ILE A 134 6.86 12.15 -12.19
N THR A 135 6.07 13.02 -11.57
CA THR A 135 6.44 13.74 -10.34
C THR A 135 5.43 13.45 -9.25
N ALA A 136 5.87 13.02 -8.08
CA ALA A 136 5.03 12.86 -6.90
C ALA A 136 5.20 14.03 -5.92
N TYR A 137 4.11 14.40 -5.26
CA TYR A 137 4.05 15.50 -4.30
C TYR A 137 3.72 15.00 -2.89
N ASN A 138 4.01 15.84 -1.89
CA ASN A 138 3.68 15.60 -0.48
C ASN A 138 4.15 14.24 0.07
N CYS A 139 5.37 13.84 -0.30
CA CYS A 139 5.98 12.62 0.19
C CYS A 139 6.40 12.80 1.66
N VAL A 140 6.08 11.85 2.54
CA VAL A 140 6.41 11.89 3.98
C VAL A 140 7.90 12.17 4.25
N ASN A 141 8.78 11.63 3.40
CA ASN A 141 10.22 11.74 3.57
C ASN A 141 10.85 12.96 2.87
N ARG A 142 10.08 13.76 2.13
CA ARG A 142 10.58 14.85 1.29
C ARG A 142 9.64 16.06 1.33
N ASN A 143 10.15 17.21 1.77
CA ASN A 143 9.42 18.49 1.73
C ASN A 143 9.32 19.11 0.32
N ARG A 144 9.72 18.38 -0.73
CA ARG A 144 9.74 18.86 -2.12
C ARG A 144 9.21 17.78 -3.05
N PRO A 145 8.65 18.17 -4.21
CA PRO A 145 8.23 17.23 -5.23
C PRO A 145 9.38 16.31 -5.65
N VAL A 146 9.09 15.03 -5.84
CA VAL A 146 10.06 14.01 -6.22
C VAL A 146 9.77 13.58 -7.65
N ASN A 147 10.73 13.77 -8.55
CA ASN A 147 10.63 13.21 -9.91
C ASN A 147 10.85 11.70 -9.80
N LEU A 148 9.80 10.92 -9.99
CA LEU A 148 9.81 9.46 -9.91
C LEU A 148 10.29 8.84 -11.23
N VAL A 149 9.98 9.45 -12.37
CA VAL A 149 10.44 9.02 -13.69
C VAL A 149 10.82 10.26 -14.49
N ASN A 150 11.91 10.17 -15.26
CA ASN A 150 12.35 11.24 -16.14
C ASN A 150 12.77 10.68 -17.50
N SER A 151 12.44 11.40 -18.57
CA SER A 151 12.74 11.01 -19.95
C SER A 151 14.23 10.91 -20.24
N THR A 152 15.06 11.69 -19.55
CA THR A 152 16.52 11.71 -19.74
C THR A 152 17.26 10.55 -19.06
N TRP A 153 16.61 9.83 -18.14
CA TRP A 153 17.24 8.77 -17.35
C TRP A 153 17.49 7.49 -18.16
N LEU A 154 16.83 7.30 -19.32
CA LEU A 154 17.06 6.16 -20.22
C LEU A 154 18.52 6.02 -20.65
N TYR A 155 19.25 7.14 -20.68
CA TYR A 155 20.66 7.21 -21.08
C TYR A 155 21.60 7.67 -19.96
N GLN A 156 21.04 8.01 -18.79
CA GLN A 156 21.75 8.52 -17.62
C GLN A 156 21.06 7.96 -16.37
N VAL A 157 21.23 6.66 -16.11
CA VAL A 157 20.68 6.04 -14.90
C VAL A 157 21.24 6.78 -13.68
N PRO A 158 20.41 7.38 -12.82
CA PRO A 158 20.92 8.06 -11.64
C PRO A 158 21.59 7.06 -10.69
N VAL A 159 22.77 7.41 -10.19
CA VAL A 159 23.60 6.55 -9.31
C VAL A 159 22.91 6.19 -7.98
N ASN A 160 21.83 6.88 -7.61
CA ASN A 160 21.04 6.61 -6.40
C ASN A 160 19.52 6.74 -6.65
N LEU A 161 18.90 5.69 -7.16
CA LEU A 161 17.44 5.59 -7.36
C LEU A 161 16.63 5.78 -6.05
N SER A 162 17.20 5.40 -4.90
CA SER A 162 16.59 5.58 -3.57
C SER A 162 16.26 7.04 -3.22
N ASN A 163 16.98 8.00 -3.82
CA ASN A 163 16.70 9.42 -3.62
C ASN A 163 15.40 9.88 -4.29
N TYR A 164 14.86 9.07 -5.18
CA TYR A 164 13.65 9.36 -5.94
C TYR A 164 12.46 8.56 -5.42
N ASN A 165 12.53 8.05 -4.20
CA ASN A 165 11.41 7.37 -3.56
C ASN A 165 10.44 8.39 -2.96
N CYS A 166 9.14 8.13 -3.11
CA CYS A 166 8.08 8.88 -2.47
C CYS A 166 7.23 7.91 -1.64
N THR A 167 7.03 8.21 -0.36
CA THR A 167 6.16 7.44 0.52
C THR A 167 4.99 8.29 0.96
N TRP A 168 3.79 7.74 0.89
CA TRP A 168 2.58 8.28 1.51
C TRP A 168 2.06 7.32 2.57
N ASN A 169 1.54 7.89 3.65
CA ASN A 169 0.80 7.16 4.66
C ASN A 169 -0.72 7.21 4.36
N SER A 170 -1.52 6.56 5.20
CA SER A 170 -2.98 6.56 5.05
C SER A 170 -3.60 7.95 5.19
N THR A 171 -3.06 8.81 6.06
CA THR A 171 -3.59 10.16 6.28
C THR A 171 -3.35 11.10 5.11
N ASP A 172 -2.20 10.99 4.44
CA ASP A 172 -1.86 11.78 3.24
C ASP A 172 -2.81 11.43 2.10
N ILE A 173 -3.16 10.14 1.98
CA ILE A 173 -4.08 9.63 0.96
C ILE A 173 -5.52 10.05 1.27
N GLN A 174 -5.96 9.90 2.53
CA GLN A 174 -7.30 10.32 2.99
C GLN A 174 -7.55 11.82 2.79
N SER A 175 -6.53 12.62 3.04
CA SER A 175 -6.60 14.09 2.92
C SER A 175 -6.48 14.56 1.47
N GLY A 176 -6.28 13.65 0.50
CA GLY A 176 -6.08 13.99 -0.90
C GLY A 176 -4.74 14.68 -1.18
N TYR A 177 -3.73 14.48 -0.33
CA TYR A 177 -2.38 15.03 -0.52
C TYR A 177 -1.47 14.11 -1.32
N ALA A 178 -1.82 12.83 -1.50
CA ALA A 178 -1.13 11.91 -2.39
C ALA A 178 -1.39 12.25 -3.87
N VAL A 179 -0.58 13.16 -4.41
CA VAL A 179 -0.73 13.69 -5.77
C VAL A 179 0.43 13.26 -6.66
N ILE A 180 0.12 12.84 -7.88
CA ILE A 180 1.10 12.64 -8.95
C ILE A 180 0.75 13.57 -10.11
N SER A 181 1.79 14.19 -10.67
CA SER A 181 1.75 14.84 -11.98
C SER A 181 2.43 13.97 -13.01
N ILE A 182 1.77 13.75 -14.14
CA ILE A 182 2.37 13.16 -15.34
C ILE A 182 2.38 14.24 -16.43
N SER A 183 3.54 14.43 -17.06
CA SER A 183 3.71 15.33 -18.19
C SER A 183 4.49 14.66 -19.31
N LYS A 184 4.06 14.87 -20.54
CA LYS A 184 4.79 14.46 -21.74
C LYS A 184 5.91 15.48 -22.01
N GLY A 185 7.15 15.01 -22.11
CA GLY A 185 8.32 15.81 -22.45
C GLY A 185 8.47 16.07 -23.94
#